data_AF-K2BR75-F1
#
_entry.id   AF-K2BR75-F1
#
_cell.length_a   1.000
_cell.length_b   1.000
_cell.length_c   1.000
_cell.angle_alpha   90.00
_cell.angle_beta   90.00
_cell.angle_gamma   90.00
#
_symmetry.space_group_name_H-M   'P 1'
#
loop_
_entity.id
_entity.type
_entity.pdbx_description
1 polymer ?
#
loop_
_entity_poly.entity_id
_entity_poly.type
_entity_poly.pdbx_seq_one_letter_code
_entity_poly.pdbx_strand_id
1 'polypeptide(L)'
;MINLLSVYIFTILIQIPVVGGLFQGSSVGTNLYAAIDIIFFIIVIIIYSTKFEKSISNSDTLKSIYAFIIYAFISMLWSVSLNLEYGAQLLLRDFIRVTSIAIMASNVCQNQFRKKLSKVIVFSSIAYLILSILTMSYGYDFKGSDGRLMYSGYKDANPIARDIGLLTIIYYWLFKNKDIKNNNKNLILLFLLGVAFLAVFSKTTVIAFIFAIYFSYFHRKLKVKNFIKMAMGICTLIIILIYFRGDYLTQYLTNVQGGNALSTLSGRTDIWNVAFRYLIDNFLFGHGINSFSNYSSRILNNAPAQVHNEIINIIFSYGVVGLILVSRIYLKYYNEANKSEDQSIKILIKSLVIFYLIVGFTEANIVTTIAPLWIFTLFAIYATRSTRKAERF
;
A
#
# COMPACT_ATOMS: atom_id res chain seq x y z
N MET A 1 -27.80 10.16 1.12
CA MET A 1 -27.42 9.18 2.17
C MET A 1 -25.97 8.78 1.97
N ILE A 2 -25.12 9.09 2.96
CA ILE A 2 -23.70 8.73 2.96
C ILE A 2 -23.61 7.21 3.21
N ASN A 3 -22.95 6.45 2.33
CA ASN A 3 -22.77 5.01 2.52
C ASN A 3 -21.66 4.76 3.55
N LEU A 4 -21.89 3.91 4.56
CA LEU A 4 -20.89 3.54 5.57
C LEU A 4 -19.57 3.07 4.94
N LEU A 5 -19.63 2.26 3.87
CA LEU A 5 -18.42 1.83 3.14
C LEU A 5 -17.60 3.02 2.62
N SER A 6 -18.31 4.04 2.11
CA SER A 6 -17.68 5.23 1.57
C SER A 6 -16.98 6.06 2.63
N VAL A 7 -17.59 6.18 3.82
CA VAL A 7 -16.97 6.85 4.97
C VAL A 7 -15.75 6.09 5.42
N TYR A 8 -15.86 4.77 5.58
CA TYR A 8 -14.75 3.98 6.10
C TYR A 8 -13.54 3.98 5.15
N ILE A 9 -13.76 3.83 3.84
CA ILE A 9 -12.67 3.95 2.85
C ILE A 9 -12.06 5.35 2.90
N PHE A 10 -12.87 6.40 3.01
CA PHE A 10 -12.35 7.77 3.15
C PHE A 10 -11.46 7.90 4.38
N THR A 11 -11.93 7.45 5.54
CA THR A 11 -11.19 7.45 6.81
C THR A 11 -9.87 6.70 6.72
N ILE A 12 -9.84 5.50 6.12
CA ILE A 12 -8.60 4.74 5.95
C ILE A 12 -7.61 5.50 5.05
N LEU A 13 -8.08 6.05 3.93
CA LEU A 13 -7.21 6.72 2.95
C LEU A 13 -6.60 8.03 3.45
N ILE A 14 -7.25 8.72 4.39
CA ILE A 14 -6.71 9.96 4.98
C ILE A 14 -5.92 9.70 6.27
N GLN A 15 -5.76 8.44 6.70
CA GLN A 15 -5.10 8.15 7.96
C GLN A 15 -3.67 8.68 8.01
N ILE A 16 -2.83 8.35 7.01
CA ILE A 16 -1.43 8.78 7.00
C ILE A 16 -1.31 10.31 7.05
N PRO A 17 -2.00 11.10 6.20
CA PRO A 17 -1.91 12.55 6.27
C PRO A 17 -2.42 13.12 7.59
N VAL A 18 -3.44 12.54 8.20
CA VAL A 18 -3.96 13.02 9.50
C VAL A 18 -2.98 12.67 10.63
N VAL A 19 -2.52 11.42 10.72
CA VAL A 19 -1.58 10.98 11.77
C VAL A 19 -0.23 11.67 11.61
N GLY A 20 0.28 11.77 10.40
CA GLY A 20 1.53 12.47 10.12
C GLY A 20 1.38 13.95 10.31
N GLY A 21 0.37 14.56 9.70
CA GLY A 21 0.26 16.00 9.67
C GLY A 21 -0.19 16.63 10.98
N LEU A 22 -1.25 16.09 11.60
CA LEU A 22 -1.86 16.69 12.80
C LEU A 22 -1.24 16.14 14.10
N PHE A 23 -0.83 14.88 14.09
CA PHE A 23 -0.30 14.21 15.29
C PHE A 23 1.21 14.02 15.25
N GLN A 24 1.90 14.54 14.24
CA GLN A 24 3.35 14.45 14.06
C GLN A 24 3.90 13.03 14.21
N GLY A 25 3.17 12.04 13.69
CA GLY A 25 3.57 10.63 13.80
C GLY A 25 3.55 10.04 15.22
N SER A 26 2.98 10.75 16.20
CA SER A 26 2.89 10.26 17.59
C SER A 26 2.02 8.99 17.71
N SER A 27 2.27 8.25 18.79
CA SER A 27 1.45 7.08 19.17
C SER A 27 -0.02 7.45 19.36
N VAL A 28 -0.33 8.69 19.78
CA VAL A 28 -1.69 9.21 19.94
C VAL A 28 -2.48 9.10 18.64
N GLY A 29 -1.92 9.57 17.52
CA GLY A 29 -2.60 9.49 16.21
C GLY A 29 -2.84 8.05 15.77
N THR A 30 -1.87 7.17 16.01
CA THR A 30 -2.00 5.73 15.69
C THR A 30 -3.10 5.07 16.52
N ASN A 31 -3.13 5.35 17.83
CA ASN A 31 -4.13 4.82 18.76
C ASN A 31 -5.53 5.33 18.45
N LEU A 32 -5.66 6.62 18.09
CA LEU A 32 -6.93 7.20 17.65
C LEU A 32 -7.50 6.46 16.45
N TYR A 33 -6.68 6.18 15.43
CA TYR A 33 -7.14 5.43 14.25
C TYR A 33 -7.45 3.97 14.55
N ALA A 34 -6.72 3.33 15.48
CA ALA A 34 -7.08 2.00 15.96
C ALA A 34 -8.45 2.00 16.64
N ALA A 35 -8.74 3.00 17.48
CA ALA A 35 -10.05 3.17 18.11
C ALA A 35 -11.15 3.41 17.06
N ILE A 36 -10.89 4.26 16.05
CA ILE A 36 -11.81 4.49 14.93
C ILE A 36 -12.08 3.18 14.17
N ASP A 37 -11.06 2.39 13.86
CA ASP A 37 -11.22 1.09 13.20
C ASP A 37 -12.09 0.13 14.01
N ILE A 38 -11.89 0.04 15.34
CA ILE A 38 -12.69 -0.78 16.24
C ILE A 38 -14.15 -0.30 16.26
N ILE A 39 -14.38 1.02 16.37
CA ILE A 39 -15.73 1.60 16.36
C ILE A 39 -16.44 1.27 15.03
N PHE A 40 -15.77 1.45 13.89
CA PHE A 40 -16.32 1.08 12.60
C PHE A 40 -16.63 -0.41 12.52
N PHE A 41 -15.76 -1.27 13.05
CA PHE A 41 -15.99 -2.71 13.07
C PHE A 41 -17.24 -3.08 13.86
N ILE A 42 -17.42 -2.50 15.05
CA ILE A 42 -18.60 -2.71 15.89
C ILE A 42 -19.86 -2.25 15.14
N ILE A 43 -19.84 -1.05 14.54
CA ILE A 43 -20.95 -0.52 13.74
C ILE A 43 -21.27 -1.45 12.56
N VAL A 44 -20.25 -1.96 11.87
CA VAL A 44 -20.41 -2.90 10.74
C VAL A 44 -21.05 -4.20 11.22
N ILE A 45 -20.60 -4.76 12.34
CA ILE A 45 -21.20 -5.97 12.92
C ILE A 45 -22.67 -5.70 13.28
N ILE A 46 -22.98 -4.59 13.97
CA ILE A 46 -24.35 -4.29 14.38
C ILE A 46 -25.27 -4.16 13.14
N ILE A 47 -24.85 -3.39 12.13
CA ILE A 47 -25.67 -3.11 10.94
C ILE A 47 -25.80 -4.33 10.01
N TYR A 48 -24.76 -5.16 9.90
CA TYR A 48 -24.67 -6.23 8.91
C TYR A 48 -24.59 -7.65 9.48
N SER A 49 -24.75 -7.84 10.80
CA SER A 49 -24.67 -9.14 11.51
C SER A 49 -25.51 -10.22 10.85
N THR A 50 -26.70 -9.88 10.36
CA THR A 50 -27.65 -10.81 9.72
C THR A 50 -27.50 -10.91 8.20
N LYS A 51 -26.64 -10.09 7.60
CA LYS A 51 -26.49 -9.93 6.13
C LYS A 51 -25.14 -10.40 5.60
N PHE A 52 -24.44 -11.23 6.35
CA PHE A 52 -23.18 -11.79 5.86
C PHE A 52 -23.48 -12.88 4.84
N GLU A 53 -23.23 -12.59 3.56
CA GLU A 53 -23.44 -13.58 2.51
C GLU A 53 -22.54 -14.80 2.74
N LYS A 54 -23.15 -15.99 2.83
CA LYS A 54 -22.45 -17.30 2.86
C LYS A 54 -21.49 -17.49 1.68
N SER A 55 -21.70 -16.73 0.61
CA SER A 55 -20.84 -16.73 -0.57
C SER A 55 -19.45 -16.10 -0.33
N ILE A 56 -19.33 -15.25 0.70
CA ILE A 56 -18.11 -14.52 1.03
C ILE A 56 -17.34 -15.18 2.15
N SER A 57 -18.02 -15.79 3.12
CA SER A 57 -17.36 -16.71 4.07
C SER A 57 -16.60 -17.83 3.34
N ASN A 58 -17.05 -18.20 2.14
CA ASN A 58 -16.41 -19.20 1.31
C ASN A 58 -15.33 -18.68 0.34
N SER A 59 -15.06 -17.37 0.33
CA SER A 59 -14.02 -16.79 -0.54
C SER A 59 -12.64 -17.33 -0.20
N ASP A 60 -12.02 -18.02 -1.17
CA ASP A 60 -10.65 -18.54 -1.05
C ASP A 60 -9.62 -17.43 -0.78
N THR A 61 -9.87 -16.23 -1.30
CA THR A 61 -9.01 -15.06 -1.07
C THR A 61 -9.05 -14.66 0.40
N LEU A 62 -10.25 -14.52 0.99
CA LEU A 62 -10.39 -14.20 2.41
C LEU A 62 -9.83 -15.30 3.30
N LYS A 63 -10.07 -16.58 2.97
CA LYS A 63 -9.47 -17.72 3.68
C LYS A 63 -7.95 -17.65 3.68
N SER A 64 -7.33 -17.27 2.55
CA SER A 64 -5.87 -17.14 2.44
C SER A 64 -5.34 -15.97 3.27
N ILE A 65 -6.05 -14.83 3.28
CA ILE A 65 -5.71 -13.68 4.13
C ILE A 65 -5.81 -14.05 5.61
N TYR A 66 -6.92 -14.66 6.03
CA TYR A 66 -7.11 -15.06 7.42
C TYR A 66 -6.14 -16.15 7.86
N ALA A 67 -5.80 -17.11 6.99
CA ALA A 67 -4.77 -18.10 7.29
C ALA A 67 -3.41 -17.43 7.60
N PHE A 68 -3.01 -16.44 6.79
CA PHE A 68 -1.80 -15.65 7.06
C PHE A 68 -1.90 -14.87 8.37
N ILE A 69 -3.00 -14.14 8.60
CA ILE A 69 -3.18 -13.34 9.82
C ILE A 69 -3.18 -14.22 11.07
N ILE A 70 -3.88 -15.35 11.05
CA ILE A 70 -3.92 -16.32 12.15
C ILE A 70 -2.52 -16.88 12.40
N TYR A 71 -1.80 -17.27 11.35
CA TYR A 71 -0.42 -17.73 11.48
C TYR A 71 0.49 -16.66 12.07
N ALA A 72 0.34 -15.40 11.64
CA ALA A 72 1.10 -14.27 12.19
C ALA A 72 0.77 -14.02 13.67
N PHE A 73 -0.49 -14.17 14.11
CA PHE A 73 -0.85 -14.15 15.53
C PHE A 73 -0.24 -15.32 16.30
N ILE A 74 -0.30 -16.53 15.76
CA ILE A 74 0.30 -17.72 16.38
C ILE A 74 1.81 -17.53 16.56
N SER A 75 2.47 -16.83 15.62
CA SER A 75 3.90 -16.50 15.71
C SER A 75 4.30 -15.64 16.90
N MET A 76 3.32 -15.04 17.62
CA MET A 76 3.58 -14.39 18.90
C MET A 76 4.14 -15.35 19.95
N LEU A 77 3.79 -16.64 19.88
CA LEU A 77 4.20 -17.66 20.86
C LEU A 77 5.71 -17.90 20.89
N TRP A 78 6.41 -17.63 19.78
CA TRP A 78 7.86 -17.76 19.68
C TRP A 78 8.54 -16.45 19.26
N SER A 79 7.81 -15.33 19.23
CA SER A 79 8.41 -14.07 18.84
C SER A 79 9.37 -13.57 19.90
N VAL A 80 10.57 -13.21 19.46
CA VAL A 80 11.59 -12.60 20.32
C VAL A 80 11.41 -11.09 20.49
N SER A 81 10.38 -10.48 19.88
CA SER A 81 10.18 -9.03 19.88
C SER A 81 9.92 -8.47 21.28
N LEU A 82 10.55 -7.34 21.61
CA LEU A 82 10.25 -6.59 22.85
C LEU A 82 8.96 -5.77 22.71
N ASN A 83 8.46 -5.58 21.48
CA ASN A 83 7.28 -4.78 21.16
C ASN A 83 6.17 -5.66 20.55
N LEU A 84 5.88 -6.79 21.20
CA LEU A 84 4.85 -7.73 20.80
C LEU A 84 3.47 -7.09 20.68
N GLU A 85 3.11 -6.24 21.65
CA GLU A 85 1.84 -5.52 21.68
C GLU A 85 1.63 -4.66 20.44
N TYR A 86 2.67 -3.91 20.04
CA TYR A 86 2.61 -3.07 18.85
C TYR A 86 2.40 -3.90 17.58
N GLY A 87 3.09 -5.03 17.45
CA GLY A 87 2.90 -5.96 16.34
C GLY A 87 1.46 -6.50 16.29
N ALA A 88 0.94 -6.94 17.45
CA ALA A 88 -0.42 -7.46 17.58
C ALA A 88 -1.48 -6.41 17.22
N GLN A 89 -1.30 -5.16 17.65
CA GLN A 89 -2.18 -4.04 17.31
C GLN A 89 -2.24 -3.81 15.79
N LEU A 90 -1.10 -3.84 15.10
CA LEU A 90 -1.04 -3.67 13.65
C LEU A 90 -1.72 -4.84 12.90
N LEU A 91 -1.53 -6.08 13.35
CA LEU A 91 -2.24 -7.25 12.79
C LEU A 91 -3.74 -7.16 13.01
N LEU A 92 -4.16 -6.81 14.23
CA LEU A 92 -5.58 -6.67 14.59
C LEU A 92 -6.25 -5.60 13.74
N ARG A 93 -5.56 -4.46 13.52
CA ARG A 93 -6.03 -3.41 12.63
C ARG A 93 -6.27 -3.91 11.21
N ASP A 94 -5.32 -4.64 10.63
CA ASP A 94 -5.46 -5.16 9.27
C ASP A 94 -6.57 -6.23 9.18
N PHE A 95 -6.72 -7.08 10.20
CA PHE A 95 -7.83 -8.01 10.33
C PHE A 95 -9.19 -7.29 10.36
N ILE A 96 -9.31 -6.26 11.19
CA ILE A 96 -10.52 -5.44 11.32
C ILE A 96 -10.87 -4.79 9.97
N ARG A 97 -9.88 -4.18 9.31
CA ARG A 97 -10.09 -3.50 8.01
C ARG A 97 -10.55 -4.45 6.93
N VAL A 98 -9.86 -5.58 6.76
CA VAL A 98 -10.21 -6.60 5.77
C VAL A 98 -11.63 -7.12 6.02
N THR A 99 -11.95 -7.47 7.26
CA THR A 99 -13.26 -8.03 7.62
C THR A 99 -14.38 -7.00 7.45
N SER A 100 -14.17 -5.77 7.91
CA SER A 100 -15.13 -4.67 7.76
C SER A 100 -15.42 -4.39 6.28
N ILE A 101 -14.38 -4.28 5.46
CA ILE A 101 -14.52 -4.07 4.02
C ILE A 101 -15.19 -5.27 3.36
N ALA A 102 -14.87 -6.50 3.74
CA ALA A 102 -15.52 -7.68 3.19
C ALA A 102 -17.03 -7.69 3.43
N ILE A 103 -17.45 -7.43 4.68
CA ILE A 103 -18.87 -7.35 5.07
C ILE A 103 -19.58 -6.19 4.38
N MET A 104 -18.96 -5.02 4.28
CA MET A 104 -19.61 -3.87 3.66
C MET A 104 -19.68 -4.00 2.14
N ALA A 105 -18.60 -4.45 1.48
CA ALA A 105 -18.53 -4.60 0.03
C ALA A 105 -19.49 -5.67 -0.50
N SER A 106 -19.76 -6.71 0.29
CA SER A 106 -20.78 -7.72 -0.02
C SER A 106 -22.17 -7.14 -0.16
N ASN A 107 -22.46 -6.11 0.63
CA ASN A 107 -23.79 -5.53 0.72
C ASN A 107 -24.01 -4.37 -0.26
N VAL A 108 -23.00 -3.98 -1.04
CA VAL A 108 -23.14 -2.90 -2.04
C VAL A 108 -23.59 -3.45 -3.38
N CYS A 109 -24.72 -2.97 -3.89
CA CYS A 109 -25.17 -3.28 -5.25
C CYS A 109 -24.09 -2.94 -6.29
N GLN A 110 -23.79 -3.90 -7.18
CA GLN A 110 -22.70 -3.79 -8.16
C GLN A 110 -22.82 -2.55 -9.05
N ASN A 111 -24.04 -2.20 -9.48
CA ASN A 111 -24.31 -1.02 -10.32
C ASN A 111 -24.01 0.32 -9.60
N GLN A 112 -23.98 0.33 -8.26
CA GLN A 112 -23.68 1.52 -7.46
C GLN A 112 -22.22 1.59 -7.00
N PHE A 113 -21.47 0.49 -7.07
CA PHE A 113 -20.12 0.39 -6.53
C PHE A 113 -19.19 1.45 -7.11
N ARG A 114 -19.03 1.50 -8.43
CA ARG A 114 -18.14 2.45 -9.12
C ARG A 114 -18.50 3.90 -8.84
N LYS A 115 -19.80 4.22 -8.86
CA LYS A 115 -20.31 5.58 -8.55
C LYS A 115 -20.04 6.00 -7.10
N LYS A 116 -20.15 5.08 -6.14
CA LYS A 116 -19.85 5.36 -4.73
C LYS A 116 -18.34 5.46 -4.50
N LEU A 117 -17.57 4.55 -5.11
CA LEU A 117 -16.11 4.57 -5.08
C LEU A 117 -15.55 5.85 -5.70
N SER A 118 -16.08 6.29 -6.84
CA SER A 118 -15.58 7.49 -7.53
C SER A 118 -15.72 8.74 -6.69
N LYS A 119 -16.86 8.92 -6.02
CA LYS A 119 -17.04 10.03 -5.07
C LYS A 119 -16.01 9.99 -3.95
N VAL A 120 -15.83 8.82 -3.32
CA VAL A 120 -14.88 8.67 -2.20
C VAL A 120 -13.46 8.95 -2.64
N ILE A 121 -13.03 8.38 -3.77
CA ILE A 121 -11.68 8.58 -4.28
C ILE A 121 -11.43 10.05 -4.64
N VAL A 122 -12.41 10.76 -5.21
CA VAL A 122 -12.30 12.21 -5.46
C VAL A 122 -12.15 12.98 -4.14
N PHE A 123 -13.02 12.74 -3.16
CA PHE A 123 -12.95 13.42 -1.86
C PHE A 123 -11.65 13.10 -1.10
N SER A 124 -11.25 11.83 -1.04
CA SER A 124 -9.98 11.40 -0.45
C SER A 124 -8.81 12.04 -1.14
N SER A 125 -8.80 12.14 -2.48
CA SER A 125 -7.71 12.78 -3.22
C SER A 125 -7.58 14.27 -2.90
N ILE A 126 -8.70 14.99 -2.83
CA ILE A 126 -8.72 16.41 -2.45
C ILE A 126 -8.24 16.59 -1.02
N ALA A 127 -8.78 15.80 -0.08
CA ALA A 127 -8.39 15.85 1.32
C ALA A 127 -6.90 15.53 1.51
N TYR A 128 -6.39 14.51 0.80
CA TYR A 128 -4.99 14.12 0.84
C TYR A 128 -4.10 15.27 0.37
N LEU A 129 -4.43 15.92 -0.76
CA LEU A 129 -3.67 17.06 -1.27
C LEU A 129 -3.70 18.26 -0.31
N ILE A 130 -4.87 18.61 0.23
CA ILE A 130 -5.00 19.71 1.19
C ILE A 130 -4.15 19.43 2.43
N LEU A 131 -4.29 18.25 3.03
CA LEU A 131 -3.49 17.87 4.20
C LEU A 131 -2.00 17.83 3.87
N SER A 132 -1.64 17.36 2.67
CA SER A 132 -0.24 17.37 2.20
C SER A 132 0.33 18.78 2.15
N ILE A 133 -0.40 19.73 1.56
CA ILE A 133 0.01 21.14 1.48
C ILE A 133 0.12 21.76 2.87
N LEU A 134 -0.83 21.47 3.77
CA LEU A 134 -0.90 22.09 5.09
C LEU A 134 0.14 21.55 6.07
N THR A 135 0.57 20.29 5.89
CA THR A 135 1.27 19.57 6.97
C THR A 135 2.56 18.89 6.54
N MET A 136 2.81 18.74 5.23
CA MET A 136 4.11 18.25 4.80
C MET A 136 5.12 19.37 4.91
N SER A 137 6.17 19.12 5.68
CA SER A 137 7.34 19.98 5.74
C SER A 137 8.46 19.34 4.94
N TYR A 138 9.39 20.19 4.50
CA TYR A 138 10.63 19.69 3.93
C TYR A 138 11.51 19.22 5.08
N GLY A 139 11.67 17.91 5.23
CA GLY A 139 12.45 17.34 6.32
C GLY A 139 13.94 17.58 6.09
N TYR A 140 14.48 18.75 6.48
CA TYR A 140 15.93 18.93 6.64
C TYR A 140 16.40 18.56 8.06
N ASP A 141 15.49 18.60 9.05
CA ASP A 141 15.85 18.57 10.47
C ASP A 141 15.93 17.17 11.11
N PHE A 142 15.56 16.10 10.40
CA PHE A 142 15.68 14.74 10.94
C PHE A 142 16.92 14.08 10.33
N LYS A 143 17.90 13.68 11.17
CA LYS A 143 19.06 12.89 10.75
C LYS A 143 18.59 11.65 9.96
N GLY A 144 18.66 11.71 8.62
CA GLY A 144 18.18 10.69 7.68
C GLY A 144 17.09 11.13 6.69
N SER A 145 16.48 12.31 6.85
CA SER A 145 15.59 12.89 5.85
C SER A 145 16.40 13.70 4.84
N ASP A 146 16.85 13.03 3.78
CA ASP A 146 17.55 13.66 2.68
C ASP A 146 16.57 14.51 1.86
N GLY A 147 16.17 15.69 2.35
CA GLY A 147 15.43 16.68 1.57
C GLY A 147 14.23 16.13 0.78
N ARG A 148 13.35 15.37 1.44
CA ARG A 148 12.10 14.87 0.82
C ARG A 148 10.89 15.53 1.44
N LEU A 149 9.84 15.70 0.64
CA LEU A 149 8.53 16.11 1.14
C LEU A 149 7.98 14.97 2.01
N MET A 150 7.79 15.21 3.31
CA MET A 150 7.21 14.23 4.24
C MET A 150 6.34 14.92 5.29
N TYR A 151 5.47 14.16 5.96
CA TYR A 151 4.75 14.71 7.11
C TYR A 151 5.71 14.91 8.29
N SER A 152 5.55 16.03 9.00
CA SER A 152 6.31 16.27 10.23
C SER A 152 6.18 15.08 11.19
N GLY A 153 7.29 14.59 11.74
CA GLY A 153 7.30 13.44 12.65
C GLY A 153 7.18 12.04 12.02
N TYR A 154 7.05 11.93 10.69
CA TYR A 154 7.32 10.67 9.99
C TYR A 154 8.81 10.52 9.69
N LYS A 155 9.35 9.32 9.91
CA LYS A 155 10.76 9.00 9.63
C LYS A 155 11.03 8.57 8.18
N ASP A 156 9.97 8.32 7.39
CA ASP A 156 10.09 7.83 6.03
C ASP A 156 8.99 8.44 5.12
N ALA A 157 9.39 8.85 3.92
CA ALA A 157 8.54 9.37 2.87
C ALA A 157 7.87 8.25 2.03
N ASN A 158 8.40 7.02 2.06
CA ASN A 158 7.90 5.93 1.23
C ASN A 158 6.43 5.56 1.50
N PRO A 159 5.92 5.48 2.75
CA PRO A 159 4.50 5.24 2.99
C PRO A 159 3.57 6.25 2.31
N ILE A 160 3.98 7.52 2.28
CA ILE A 160 3.23 8.61 1.64
C ILE A 160 3.20 8.41 0.13
N ALA A 161 4.36 8.10 -0.48
CA ALA A 161 4.44 7.82 -1.91
C ALA A 161 3.55 6.64 -2.31
N ARG A 162 3.51 5.57 -1.49
CA ARG A 162 2.67 4.39 -1.75
C ARG A 162 1.19 4.75 -1.75
N ASP A 163 0.75 5.53 -0.78
CA ASP A 163 -0.66 5.94 -0.65
C ASP A 163 -1.10 6.87 -1.79
N ILE A 164 -0.29 7.88 -2.13
CA ILE A 164 -0.59 8.77 -3.26
C ILE A 164 -0.54 7.98 -4.58
N GLY A 165 0.42 7.08 -4.74
CA GLY A 165 0.53 6.20 -5.91
C GLY A 165 -0.70 5.31 -6.09
N LEU A 166 -1.17 4.68 -5.00
CA LEU A 166 -2.42 3.91 -4.96
C LEU A 166 -3.62 4.78 -5.37
N LEU A 167 -3.78 5.95 -4.75
CA LEU A 167 -4.85 6.90 -5.06
C LEU A 167 -4.82 7.30 -6.54
N THR A 168 -3.65 7.59 -7.08
CA THR A 168 -3.47 8.03 -8.47
C THR A 168 -3.80 6.91 -9.46
N ILE A 169 -3.39 5.67 -9.18
CA ILE A 169 -3.74 4.51 -10.02
C ILE A 169 -5.27 4.30 -10.04
N ILE A 170 -5.92 4.32 -8.88
CA ILE A 170 -7.38 4.14 -8.78
C ILE A 170 -8.11 5.32 -9.44
N TYR A 171 -7.65 6.56 -9.22
CA TYR A 171 -8.24 7.75 -9.82
C TYR A 171 -8.12 7.70 -11.36
N TYR A 172 -6.94 7.38 -11.88
CA TYR A 172 -6.72 7.20 -13.32
C TYR A 172 -7.65 6.12 -13.90
N TRP A 173 -7.80 4.99 -13.21
CA TRP A 173 -8.72 3.93 -13.62
C TRP A 173 -10.17 4.43 -13.68
N LEU A 174 -10.66 5.11 -12.65
CA LEU A 174 -12.02 5.68 -12.64
C LEU A 174 -12.22 6.73 -13.75
N PHE A 175 -11.22 7.58 -13.98
CA PHE A 175 -11.22 8.59 -15.03
C PHE A 175 -11.29 7.94 -16.42
N LYS A 176 -10.45 6.94 -16.69
CA LYS A 176 -10.43 6.19 -17.97
C LYS A 176 -11.75 5.47 -18.24
N ASN A 177 -12.42 4.98 -17.20
CA ASN A 177 -13.70 4.30 -17.31
C ASN A 177 -14.92 5.24 -17.36
N LYS A 178 -14.71 6.56 -17.36
CA LYS A 178 -15.79 7.58 -17.32
C LYS A 178 -16.66 7.52 -16.05
N ASP A 179 -16.17 6.88 -14.99
CA ASP A 179 -16.80 6.88 -13.66
C ASP A 179 -16.61 8.23 -12.93
N ILE A 180 -15.62 9.00 -13.39
CA ILE A 180 -15.37 10.41 -13.06
C ILE A 180 -15.55 11.23 -14.35
N LYS A 181 -16.18 12.42 -14.25
CA LYS A 181 -16.42 13.29 -15.41
C LYS A 181 -15.08 13.73 -16.03
N ASN A 182 -14.94 13.59 -17.35
CA ASN A 182 -13.78 14.13 -18.08
C ASN A 182 -13.94 15.65 -18.24
N ASN A 183 -13.55 16.40 -17.22
CA ASN A 183 -13.53 17.86 -17.23
C ASN A 183 -12.20 18.38 -16.70
N ASN A 184 -11.94 19.67 -16.93
CA ASN A 184 -10.68 20.31 -16.54
C ASN A 184 -10.40 20.17 -15.04
N LYS A 185 -11.42 20.19 -14.17
CA LYS A 185 -11.25 20.04 -12.72
C LYS A 185 -10.65 18.68 -12.34
N ASN A 186 -11.13 17.60 -12.92
CA ASN A 186 -10.63 16.25 -12.63
C ASN A 186 -9.27 15.97 -13.30
N LEU A 187 -9.01 16.59 -14.44
CA LEU A 187 -7.67 16.58 -15.06
C LEU A 187 -6.65 17.31 -14.20
N ILE A 188 -6.99 18.50 -13.70
CA ILE A 188 -6.15 19.26 -12.76
C ILE A 188 -5.91 18.45 -11.49
N LEU A 189 -6.94 17.82 -10.91
CA LEU A 189 -6.78 17.00 -9.72
C LEU A 189 -5.84 15.80 -9.97
N LEU A 190 -5.99 15.10 -11.10
CA LEU A 190 -5.08 14.01 -11.48
C LEU A 190 -3.65 14.51 -11.69
N PHE A 191 -3.47 15.68 -12.31
CA PHE A 191 -2.17 16.31 -12.46
C PHE A 191 -1.53 16.65 -11.11
N LEU A 192 -2.28 17.28 -10.19
CA LEU A 192 -1.81 17.62 -8.85
C LEU A 192 -1.44 16.37 -8.03
N LEU A 193 -2.19 15.28 -8.14
CA LEU A 193 -1.83 14.00 -7.55
C LEU A 193 -0.49 13.47 -8.11
N GLY A 194 -0.29 13.56 -9.42
CA GLY A 194 0.96 13.19 -10.06
C GLY A 194 2.15 14.05 -9.60
N VAL A 195 1.96 15.36 -9.49
CA VAL A 195 2.98 16.28 -8.96
C VAL A 195 3.30 15.95 -7.50
N ALA A 196 2.29 15.79 -6.65
CA ALA A 196 2.47 15.43 -5.25
C ALA A 196 3.21 14.09 -5.11
N PHE A 197 2.83 13.08 -5.89
CA PHE A 197 3.47 11.77 -5.93
C PHE A 197 4.97 11.87 -6.26
N LEU A 198 5.33 12.65 -7.29
CA LEU A 198 6.72 12.82 -7.69
C LEU A 198 7.53 13.64 -6.68
N ALA A 199 6.88 14.60 -6.00
CA ALA A 199 7.51 15.41 -4.96
C ALA A 199 7.93 14.63 -3.71
N VAL A 200 7.42 13.41 -3.50
CA VAL A 200 7.86 12.52 -2.41
C VAL A 200 9.22 11.86 -2.71
N PHE A 201 9.67 11.83 -3.97
CA PHE A 201 10.97 11.29 -4.41
C PHE A 201 11.24 9.82 -4.02
N SER A 202 10.21 8.98 -3.96
CA SER A 202 10.38 7.53 -3.74
C SER A 202 10.70 6.80 -5.06
N LYS A 203 11.98 6.55 -5.33
CA LYS A 203 12.50 5.95 -6.58
C LYS A 203 11.74 4.68 -6.98
N THR A 204 11.65 3.70 -6.07
CA THR A 204 10.99 2.42 -6.35
C THR A 204 9.50 2.59 -6.59
N THR A 205 8.85 3.47 -5.84
CA THR A 205 7.40 3.70 -5.99
C THR A 205 7.10 4.35 -7.34
N VAL A 206 7.93 5.29 -7.81
CA VAL A 206 7.80 5.89 -9.16
C VAL A 206 7.98 4.83 -10.25
N ILE A 207 9.00 3.97 -10.14
CA ILE A 207 9.19 2.86 -11.08
C ILE A 207 7.97 1.94 -11.06
N ALA A 208 7.53 1.50 -9.89
CA ALA A 208 6.35 0.66 -9.73
C ALA A 208 5.10 1.28 -10.36
N PHE A 209 4.89 2.59 -10.16
CA PHE A 209 3.77 3.34 -10.73
C PHE A 209 3.83 3.35 -12.26
N ILE A 210 5.00 3.62 -12.84
CA ILE A 210 5.22 3.57 -14.29
C ILE A 210 4.85 2.20 -14.85
N PHE A 211 5.33 1.11 -14.22
CA PHE A 211 5.00 -0.26 -14.64
C PHE A 211 3.51 -0.57 -14.51
N ALA A 212 2.85 -0.11 -13.44
CA ALA A 212 1.42 -0.28 -13.24
C ALA A 212 0.58 0.46 -14.29
N ILE A 213 0.90 1.73 -14.58
CA ILE A 213 0.22 2.52 -15.62
C ILE A 213 0.51 1.95 -17.01
N TYR A 214 1.74 1.52 -17.28
CA TYR A 214 2.13 0.84 -18.50
C TYR A 214 1.27 -0.41 -18.71
N PHE A 215 1.24 -1.30 -17.72
CA PHE A 215 0.41 -2.50 -17.80
C PHE A 215 -1.06 -2.13 -18.05
N SER A 216 -1.60 -1.12 -17.35
CA SER A 216 -2.99 -0.67 -17.50
C SER A 216 -3.32 -0.12 -18.90
N TYR A 217 -2.37 0.58 -19.52
CA TYR A 217 -2.53 1.13 -20.86
C TYR A 217 -2.37 0.06 -21.95
N PHE A 218 -1.41 -0.86 -21.78
CA PHE A 218 -0.95 -1.78 -22.83
C PHE A 218 -1.48 -3.21 -22.75
N HIS A 219 -2.33 -3.52 -21.78
CA HIS A 219 -2.94 -4.84 -21.64
C HIS A 219 -3.69 -5.35 -22.90
N ARG A 220 -3.97 -4.49 -23.90
CA ARG A 220 -4.72 -4.83 -25.13
C ARG A 220 -3.87 -4.89 -26.42
N LYS A 221 -2.61 -5.34 -26.32
CA LYS A 221 -1.58 -5.49 -27.38
C LYS A 221 -0.56 -4.35 -27.40
N LEU A 222 0.69 -4.71 -27.18
CA LEU A 222 1.84 -3.82 -27.26
C LEU A 222 2.16 -3.50 -28.72
N LYS A 223 1.97 -2.25 -29.11
CA LYS A 223 2.62 -1.71 -30.32
C LYS A 223 3.92 -1.07 -29.88
N VAL A 224 5.05 -1.48 -30.46
CA VAL A 224 6.41 -0.96 -30.17
C VAL A 224 6.44 0.57 -30.14
N LYS A 225 5.74 1.23 -31.07
CA LYS A 225 5.62 2.70 -31.15
C LYS A 225 5.11 3.36 -29.87
N ASN A 226 4.24 2.69 -29.14
CA ASN A 226 3.68 3.24 -27.91
C ASN A 226 4.59 2.99 -26.69
N PHE A 227 5.36 1.90 -26.69
CA PHE A 227 6.43 1.69 -25.70
C PHE A 227 7.49 2.78 -25.83
N ILE A 228 7.92 3.10 -27.06
CA ILE A 228 8.87 4.19 -27.34
C ILE A 228 8.34 5.53 -26.84
N LYS A 229 7.09 5.91 -27.16
CA LYS A 229 6.48 7.16 -26.68
C LYS A 229 6.47 7.27 -25.14
N MET A 230 6.18 6.17 -24.46
CA MET A 230 6.20 6.14 -22.99
C MET A 230 7.62 6.25 -22.45
N ALA A 231 8.58 5.49 -23.00
CA ALA A 231 9.99 5.57 -22.63
C ALA A 231 10.50 7.00 -22.78
N MET A 232 10.16 7.68 -23.89
CA MET A 232 10.46 9.10 -24.08
C MET A 232 9.82 9.97 -23.00
N GLY A 233 8.54 9.78 -22.68
CA GLY A 233 7.87 10.53 -21.61
C GLY A 233 8.50 10.32 -20.22
N ILE A 234 8.92 9.10 -19.90
CA ILE A 234 9.65 8.79 -18.66
C ILE A 234 11.01 9.47 -18.67
N CYS A 235 11.75 9.39 -19.78
CA CYS A 235 13.04 10.08 -19.92
C CYS A 235 12.87 11.60 -19.76
N THR A 236 11.85 12.20 -20.37
CA THR A 236 11.53 13.63 -20.21
C THR A 236 11.22 13.96 -18.75
N LEU A 237 10.43 13.13 -18.07
CA LEU A 237 10.11 13.34 -16.66
C LEU A 237 11.37 13.25 -15.78
N ILE A 238 12.25 12.27 -16.05
CA ILE A 238 13.53 12.12 -15.36
C ILE A 238 14.41 13.34 -15.60
N ILE A 239 14.49 13.85 -16.85
CA ILE A 239 15.26 15.05 -17.18
C ILE A 239 14.70 16.27 -16.44
N ILE A 240 13.39 16.44 -16.39
CA ILE A 240 12.73 17.53 -15.63
C ILE A 240 13.08 17.41 -14.14
N LEU A 241 13.00 16.20 -13.57
CA LEU A 241 13.35 15.96 -12.17
C LEU A 241 14.83 16.28 -11.91
N ILE A 242 15.74 15.89 -12.82
CA ILE A 242 17.16 16.21 -12.72
C ILE A 242 17.38 17.73 -12.82
N TYR A 243 16.73 18.41 -13.76
CA TYR A 243 16.88 19.85 -13.96
C TYR A 243 16.45 20.65 -12.73
N PHE A 244 15.26 20.38 -12.19
CA PHE A 244 14.73 21.10 -11.03
C PHE A 244 15.40 20.71 -9.71
N ARG A 245 16.20 19.64 -9.67
CA ARG A 245 16.80 19.08 -8.44
C ARG A 245 18.26 18.68 -8.61
N GLY A 246 18.97 19.28 -9.54
CA GLY A 246 20.37 18.95 -9.84
C GLY A 246 21.26 19.08 -8.61
N ASP A 247 21.05 20.12 -7.81
CA ASP A 247 21.79 20.37 -6.57
C ASP A 247 21.49 19.32 -5.49
N TYR A 248 20.22 18.93 -5.34
CA TYR A 248 19.83 17.85 -4.43
C TYR A 248 20.42 16.51 -4.85
N LEU A 249 20.36 16.18 -6.15
CA LEU A 249 20.97 14.96 -6.68
C LEU A 249 22.48 14.99 -6.43
N THR A 250 23.15 16.12 -6.65
CA THR A 250 24.57 16.26 -6.38
C THR A 250 24.88 16.06 -4.91
N GLN A 251 24.18 16.76 -4.00
CA GLN A 251 24.33 16.61 -2.54
C GLN A 251 24.00 15.18 -2.06
N TYR A 252 22.99 14.53 -2.65
CA TYR A 252 22.62 13.16 -2.35
C TYR A 252 23.68 12.15 -2.83
N LEU A 253 24.31 12.42 -3.98
CA LEU A 253 25.35 11.58 -4.54
C LEU A 253 26.71 11.79 -3.85
N THR A 254 26.99 12.98 -3.34
CA THR A 254 28.29 13.32 -2.74
C THR A 254 28.29 13.23 -1.22
N ASN A 255 27.22 13.66 -0.55
CA ASN A 255 27.21 13.88 0.91
C ASN A 255 26.35 12.86 1.68
N VAL A 256 25.34 12.25 1.06
CA VAL A 256 24.51 11.24 1.73
C VAL A 256 25.21 9.88 1.64
N GLN A 257 25.51 9.29 2.80
CA GLN A 257 26.25 8.02 2.94
C GLN A 257 27.66 8.02 2.32
N GLY A 258 28.37 9.15 2.36
CA GLY A 258 29.80 9.24 1.98
C GLY A 258 30.10 8.85 0.53
N GLY A 259 29.18 9.14 -0.40
CA GLY A 259 29.30 8.77 -1.81
C GLY A 259 28.74 7.40 -2.19
N ASN A 260 28.31 6.60 -1.21
CA ASN A 260 27.84 5.22 -1.43
C ASN A 260 26.30 5.05 -1.45
N ALA A 261 25.52 6.14 -1.43
CA ALA A 261 24.05 6.04 -1.42
C ALA A 261 23.45 5.31 -2.64
N LEU A 262 24.15 5.33 -3.78
CA LEU A 262 23.80 4.54 -4.96
C LEU A 262 24.19 3.06 -4.83
N SER A 263 25.33 2.75 -4.20
CA SER A 263 25.84 1.38 -4.10
C SER A 263 25.13 0.56 -3.01
N THR A 264 24.55 1.19 -1.99
CA THR A 264 23.87 0.50 -0.87
C THR A 264 22.34 0.52 -0.94
N LEU A 265 21.75 1.02 -2.03
CA LEU A 265 20.29 1.25 -2.16
C LEU A 265 19.70 2.05 -0.98
N SER A 266 20.37 3.14 -0.59
CA SER A 266 20.04 3.92 0.61
C SER A 266 20.27 3.16 1.93
N GLY A 267 21.36 2.38 2.03
CA GLY A 267 21.73 1.62 3.23
C GLY A 267 20.95 0.31 3.44
N ARG A 268 20.11 -0.11 2.48
CA ARG A 268 19.32 -1.35 2.58
C ARG A 268 20.19 -2.60 2.53
N THR A 269 21.34 -2.56 1.84
CA THR A 269 22.28 -3.69 1.76
C THR A 269 22.76 -4.14 3.14
N ASP A 270 23.05 -3.20 4.04
CA ASP A 270 23.50 -3.52 5.40
C ASP A 270 22.37 -4.13 6.24
N ILE A 271 21.16 -3.60 6.08
CA ILE A 271 19.94 -4.14 6.71
C ILE A 271 19.70 -5.59 6.26
N TRP A 272 19.87 -5.87 4.96
CA TRP A 272 19.70 -7.21 4.39
C TRP A 272 20.78 -8.16 4.86
N ASN A 273 22.04 -7.72 4.95
CA ASN A 273 23.12 -8.54 5.49
C ASN A 273 22.86 -8.96 6.94
N VAL A 274 22.33 -8.05 7.76
CA VAL A 274 21.89 -8.37 9.12
C VAL A 274 20.75 -9.39 9.09
N ALA A 275 19.73 -9.18 8.26
CA ALA A 275 18.62 -10.12 8.13
C ALA A 275 19.10 -11.52 7.73
N PHE A 276 19.93 -11.64 6.69
CA PHE A 276 20.46 -12.91 6.19
C PHE A 276 21.31 -13.66 7.22
N ARG A 277 22.10 -12.94 8.04
CA ARG A 277 22.91 -13.55 9.10
C ARG A 277 22.06 -14.35 10.10
N TYR A 278 20.89 -13.83 10.48
CA TYR A 278 20.01 -14.48 11.47
C TYR A 278 18.90 -15.31 10.84
N LEU A 279 18.61 -15.12 9.54
CA LEU A 279 17.52 -15.81 8.86
C LEU A 279 17.72 -17.35 8.84
N ILE A 280 18.98 -17.82 8.89
CA ILE A 280 19.29 -19.25 8.92
C ILE A 280 18.87 -19.94 10.22
N ASP A 281 18.82 -19.21 11.33
CA ASP A 281 18.55 -19.77 12.66
C ASP A 281 17.11 -20.30 12.79
N ASN A 282 16.16 -19.67 12.09
CA ASN A 282 14.73 -20.02 12.12
C ASN A 282 14.10 -19.93 10.73
N PHE A 283 14.69 -20.55 9.71
CA PHE A 283 14.24 -20.38 8.33
C PHE A 283 12.79 -20.82 8.05
N LEU A 284 12.33 -21.89 8.71
CA LEU A 284 11.01 -22.47 8.42
C LEU A 284 9.85 -21.66 9.02
N PHE A 285 9.96 -21.25 10.29
CA PHE A 285 8.91 -20.56 11.04
C PHE A 285 9.18 -19.07 11.30
N GLY A 286 10.40 -18.61 11.02
CA GLY A 286 10.84 -17.24 11.30
C GLY A 286 11.04 -16.96 12.78
N HIS A 287 11.41 -15.72 13.07
CA HIS A 287 11.69 -15.22 14.42
C HIS A 287 10.46 -14.66 15.15
N GLY A 288 9.28 -14.84 14.56
CA GLY A 288 8.00 -14.32 15.04
C GLY A 288 7.73 -12.87 14.67
N ILE A 289 6.50 -12.44 14.91
CA ILE A 289 6.01 -11.09 14.60
C ILE A 289 6.89 -9.97 15.16
N ASN A 290 7.13 -8.92 14.36
CA ASN A 290 7.83 -7.70 14.77
C ASN A 290 9.21 -7.96 15.40
N SER A 291 9.87 -9.08 15.05
CA SER A 291 11.12 -9.51 15.66
C SER A 291 12.34 -8.78 15.13
N PHE A 292 12.32 -8.30 13.89
CA PHE A 292 13.49 -7.71 13.24
C PHE A 292 14.06 -6.49 13.99
N SER A 293 13.21 -5.67 14.62
CA SER A 293 13.66 -4.50 15.39
C SER A 293 14.67 -4.86 16.50
N ASN A 294 14.54 -6.05 17.09
CA ASN A 294 15.43 -6.50 18.15
C ASN A 294 16.82 -6.90 17.64
N TYR A 295 16.90 -7.37 16.39
CA TYR A 295 18.16 -7.72 15.77
C TYR A 295 18.83 -6.48 15.17
N SER A 296 18.06 -5.61 14.53
CA SER A 296 18.59 -4.39 13.92
C SER A 296 19.14 -3.41 14.95
N SER A 297 18.48 -3.27 16.12
CA SER A 297 18.94 -2.40 17.22
C SER A 297 20.27 -2.79 17.84
N ARG A 298 20.70 -4.06 17.72
CA ARG A 298 21.98 -4.53 18.25
C ARG A 298 23.17 -4.20 17.35
N ILE A 299 22.93 -3.89 16.08
CA ILE A 299 23.98 -3.80 15.05
C ILE A 299 23.95 -2.45 14.33
N LEU A 300 22.78 -1.86 14.14
CA LEU A 300 22.59 -0.64 13.36
C LEU A 300 22.20 0.52 14.28
N ASN A 301 22.94 1.63 14.18
CA ASN A 301 22.71 2.84 14.96
C ASN A 301 21.30 3.45 14.78
N ASN A 302 20.64 3.19 13.65
CA ASN A 302 19.29 3.69 13.34
C ASN A 302 18.19 2.61 13.44
N ALA A 303 18.51 1.40 13.91
CA ALA A 303 17.60 0.32 14.30
C ALA A 303 16.25 0.25 13.53
N PRO A 304 16.27 -0.03 12.21
CA PRO A 304 15.04 -0.09 11.42
C PRO A 304 14.08 -1.17 11.95
N ALA A 305 12.79 -0.84 12.00
CA ALA A 305 11.75 -1.76 12.47
C ALA A 305 11.44 -2.89 11.46
N GLN A 306 11.86 -2.74 10.19
CA GLN A 306 11.60 -3.68 9.11
C GLN A 306 12.80 -3.80 8.16
N VAL A 307 12.87 -4.89 7.39
CA VAL A 307 14.00 -5.19 6.50
C VAL A 307 14.00 -4.35 5.21
N HIS A 308 12.94 -3.56 4.96
CA HIS A 308 12.77 -2.82 3.70
C HIS A 308 12.88 -3.72 2.46
N ASN A 309 12.35 -4.94 2.56
CA ASN A 309 12.13 -5.88 1.49
C ASN A 309 11.07 -6.87 1.96
N GLU A 310 9.90 -6.90 1.33
CA GLU A 310 8.76 -7.70 1.76
C GLU A 310 9.11 -9.18 1.86
N ILE A 311 9.83 -9.73 0.87
CA ILE A 311 10.17 -11.15 0.85
C ILE A 311 11.09 -11.47 2.03
N ILE A 312 12.18 -10.73 2.21
CA ILE A 312 13.12 -10.97 3.31
C ILE A 312 12.42 -10.73 4.65
N ASN A 313 11.60 -9.69 4.78
CA ASN A 313 10.89 -9.37 6.02
C ASN A 313 9.87 -10.45 6.41
N ILE A 314 9.13 -11.00 5.45
CA ILE A 314 8.19 -12.10 5.67
C ILE A 314 8.93 -13.38 6.03
N ILE A 315 10.01 -13.75 5.33
CA ILE A 315 10.81 -14.93 5.71
C ILE A 315 11.42 -14.74 7.09
N PHE A 316 11.95 -13.55 7.39
CA PHE A 316 12.55 -13.26 8.69
C PHE A 316 11.54 -13.40 9.82
N SER A 317 10.35 -12.84 9.66
CA SER A 317 9.33 -12.81 10.72
C SER A 317 8.54 -14.10 10.83
N TYR A 318 8.24 -14.75 9.70
CA TYR A 318 7.23 -15.81 9.59
C TYR A 318 7.75 -17.06 8.88
N GLY A 319 9.00 -17.05 8.44
CA GLY A 319 9.65 -18.16 7.74
C GLY A 319 9.08 -18.40 6.34
N VAL A 320 9.52 -19.51 5.75
CA VAL A 320 9.01 -19.99 4.46
C VAL A 320 7.50 -20.23 4.50
N VAL A 321 6.95 -20.65 5.65
CA VAL A 321 5.50 -20.83 5.82
C VAL A 321 4.76 -19.52 5.59
N GLY A 322 5.22 -18.42 6.19
CA GLY A 322 4.65 -17.09 5.96
C GLY A 322 4.74 -16.66 4.50
N LEU A 323 5.88 -16.92 3.85
CA LEU A 323 6.07 -16.59 2.42
C LEU A 323 5.09 -17.35 1.52
N ILE A 324 4.85 -18.63 1.78
CA ILE A 324 3.86 -19.44 1.03
C ILE A 324 2.46 -18.85 1.20
N LEU A 325 2.07 -18.47 2.43
CA LEU A 325 0.76 -17.88 2.69
C LEU A 325 0.59 -16.53 1.99
N VAL A 326 1.59 -15.65 2.04
CA VAL A 326 1.57 -14.36 1.34
C VAL A 326 1.54 -14.55 -0.18
N SER A 327 2.34 -15.47 -0.71
CA SER A 327 2.35 -15.81 -2.14
C SER A 327 0.97 -16.29 -2.60
N ARG A 328 0.32 -17.14 -1.79
CA ARG A 328 -1.05 -17.58 -2.03
C ARG A 328 -2.05 -16.42 -2.05
N ILE A 329 -1.91 -15.41 -1.20
CA ILE A 329 -2.75 -14.19 -1.22
C ILE A 329 -2.61 -13.46 -2.57
N TYR A 330 -1.38 -13.15 -3.00
CA TYR A 330 -1.14 -12.47 -4.28
C TYR A 330 -1.66 -13.30 -5.49
N LEU A 331 -1.43 -14.61 -5.48
CA LEU A 331 -1.96 -15.53 -6.50
C LEU A 331 -3.49 -15.54 -6.52
N LYS A 332 -4.15 -15.52 -5.36
CA LYS A 332 -5.62 -15.46 -5.29
C LYS A 332 -6.15 -14.14 -5.81
N TYR A 333 -5.53 -13.00 -5.50
CA TYR A 333 -5.92 -11.72 -6.12
C TYR A 333 -5.77 -11.74 -7.65
N TYR A 334 -4.69 -12.31 -8.15
CA TYR A 334 -4.48 -12.46 -9.60
C TYR A 334 -5.54 -13.36 -10.26
N ASN A 335 -5.87 -14.48 -9.60
CA ASN A 335 -6.86 -15.43 -10.09
C ASN A 335 -8.29 -14.86 -10.06
N GLU A 336 -8.68 -14.17 -8.99
CA GLU A 336 -9.98 -13.49 -8.93
C GLU A 336 -10.08 -12.37 -9.98
N ALA A 337 -8.98 -11.65 -10.23
CA ALA A 337 -8.94 -10.71 -11.35
C ALA A 337 -9.17 -11.39 -12.70
N ASN A 338 -8.63 -12.60 -12.92
CA ASN A 338 -8.82 -13.35 -14.17
C ASN A 338 -10.25 -13.81 -14.40
N LYS A 339 -10.96 -14.17 -13.31
CA LYS A 339 -12.36 -14.59 -13.36
C LYS A 339 -13.33 -13.44 -13.62
N SER A 340 -12.92 -12.20 -13.34
CA SER A 340 -13.72 -10.99 -13.59
C SER A 340 -14.04 -10.83 -15.09
N GLU A 341 -15.32 -10.68 -15.40
CA GLU A 341 -15.78 -10.30 -16.75
C GLU A 341 -15.59 -8.81 -17.00
N ASP A 342 -15.59 -8.02 -15.93
CA ASP A 342 -15.24 -6.63 -15.96
C ASP A 342 -13.74 -6.49 -16.26
N GLN A 343 -13.42 -6.32 -17.54
CA GLN A 343 -12.05 -6.22 -18.02
C GLN A 343 -11.29 -5.04 -17.38
N SER A 344 -11.99 -3.96 -17.00
CA SER A 344 -11.30 -2.81 -16.44
C SER A 344 -10.92 -3.04 -14.97
N ILE A 345 -11.71 -3.79 -14.21
CA ILE A 345 -11.33 -4.25 -12.86
C ILE A 345 -10.20 -5.28 -12.92
N LYS A 346 -10.26 -6.23 -13.87
CA LYS A 346 -9.15 -7.17 -14.11
C LYS A 346 -7.82 -6.44 -14.28
N ILE A 347 -7.83 -5.40 -15.12
CA ILE A 347 -6.65 -4.57 -15.36
C ILE A 347 -6.23 -3.82 -14.09
N LEU A 348 -7.17 -3.23 -13.34
CA LEU A 348 -6.87 -2.50 -12.10
C LEU A 348 -6.18 -3.41 -11.08
N ILE A 349 -6.77 -4.56 -10.75
CA ILE A 349 -6.21 -5.47 -9.74
C ILE A 349 -4.80 -5.92 -10.14
N LYS A 350 -4.59 -6.32 -11.39
CA LYS A 350 -3.26 -6.71 -11.88
C LYS A 350 -2.25 -5.56 -11.84
N SER A 351 -2.68 -4.34 -12.16
CA SER A 351 -1.82 -3.14 -12.07
C SER A 351 -1.40 -2.88 -10.62
N LEU A 352 -2.32 -3.05 -9.66
CA LEU A 352 -2.03 -2.92 -8.24
C LEU A 352 -1.12 -4.04 -7.74
N VAL A 353 -1.31 -5.29 -8.18
CA VAL A 353 -0.39 -6.40 -7.86
C VAL A 353 1.02 -6.06 -8.34
N ILE A 354 1.17 -5.63 -9.61
CA ILE A 354 2.48 -5.24 -10.15
C ILE A 354 3.09 -4.09 -9.35
N PHE A 355 2.29 -3.06 -9.03
CA PHE A 355 2.74 -1.93 -8.23
C PHE A 355 3.33 -2.39 -6.89
N TYR A 356 2.58 -3.18 -6.12
CA TYR A 356 3.02 -3.59 -4.79
C TYR A 356 4.10 -4.67 -4.80
N LEU A 357 4.16 -5.55 -5.81
CA LEU A 357 5.29 -6.47 -5.98
C LEU A 357 6.60 -5.70 -6.22
N ILE A 358 6.58 -4.68 -7.09
CA ILE A 358 7.78 -3.86 -7.36
C ILE A 358 8.19 -3.06 -6.13
N VAL A 359 7.23 -2.41 -5.45
CA VAL A 359 7.49 -1.71 -4.19
C VAL A 359 8.03 -2.65 -3.12
N GLY A 360 7.52 -3.88 -3.06
CA GLY A 360 7.91 -4.92 -2.11
C GLY A 360 9.39 -5.32 -2.18
N PHE A 361 10.07 -5.08 -3.30
CA PHE A 361 11.52 -5.36 -3.38
C PHE A 361 12.38 -4.41 -2.53
N THR A 362 11.88 -3.21 -2.22
CA THR A 362 12.65 -2.21 -1.46
C THR A 362 11.90 -1.68 -0.25
N GLU A 363 10.71 -2.18 0.04
CA GLU A 363 9.91 -1.82 1.19
C GLU A 363 9.16 -3.04 1.71
N ALA A 364 8.86 -3.04 3.00
CA ALA A 364 7.93 -3.99 3.61
C ALA A 364 6.98 -3.27 4.57
N ASN A 365 5.99 -4.02 5.04
CA ASN A 365 5.22 -3.68 6.20
C ASN A 365 5.81 -4.43 7.40
N ILE A 366 5.66 -3.89 8.60
CA ILE A 366 6.23 -4.46 9.83
C ILE A 366 5.67 -5.86 10.09
N VAL A 367 4.35 -6.03 9.94
CA VAL A 367 3.66 -7.28 10.35
C VAL A 367 2.86 -7.96 9.25
N THR A 368 2.47 -7.26 8.19
CA THR A 368 1.68 -7.84 7.10
C THR A 368 2.38 -7.64 5.76
N THR A 369 1.60 -7.58 4.67
CA THR A 369 2.07 -7.28 3.34
C THR A 369 2.19 -5.78 3.11
N ILE A 370 3.06 -5.39 2.20
CA ILE A 370 3.18 -4.01 1.70
C ILE A 370 1.91 -3.58 0.96
N ALA A 371 1.23 -4.54 0.31
CA ALA A 371 -0.07 -4.35 -0.28
C ALA A 371 -1.15 -4.15 0.81
N PRO A 372 -1.95 -3.07 0.76
CA PRO A 372 -3.06 -2.87 1.68
C PRO A 372 -4.16 -3.92 1.43
N LEU A 373 -4.21 -4.96 2.25
CA LEU A 373 -5.11 -6.11 2.06
C LEU A 373 -6.59 -5.71 1.93
N TRP A 374 -7.00 -4.63 2.61
CA TRP A 374 -8.38 -4.15 2.59
C TRP A 374 -8.84 -3.66 1.20
N ILE A 375 -8.00 -2.94 0.43
CA ILE A 375 -8.40 -2.42 -0.89
C ILE A 375 -8.39 -3.54 -1.94
N PHE A 376 -7.44 -4.48 -1.82
CA PHE A 376 -7.44 -5.66 -2.67
C PHE A 376 -8.65 -6.56 -2.39
N THR A 377 -9.04 -6.70 -1.13
CA THR A 377 -10.28 -7.39 -0.72
C THR A 377 -11.50 -6.72 -1.35
N LEU A 378 -11.59 -5.38 -1.30
CA LEU A 378 -12.67 -4.62 -1.94
C LEU A 378 -12.81 -4.96 -3.43
N PHE A 379 -11.70 -4.94 -4.18
CA PHE A 379 -11.72 -5.20 -5.61
C PHE A 379 -11.91 -6.68 -5.95
N ALA A 380 -11.37 -7.60 -5.16
CA ALA A 380 -11.56 -9.04 -5.36
C ALA A 380 -13.04 -9.45 -5.17
N ILE A 381 -13.72 -8.88 -4.17
CA ILE A 381 -15.17 -9.09 -3.97
C ILE A 381 -15.96 -8.53 -5.14
N TYR A 382 -15.62 -7.34 -5.62
CA TYR A 382 -16.28 -6.75 -6.79
C TYR A 382 -16.07 -7.61 -8.06
N ALA A 383 -14.83 -8.05 -8.30
CA ALA A 383 -14.48 -8.94 -9.41
C ALA A 383 -15.31 -10.22 -9.40
N THR A 384 -15.37 -10.92 -8.27
CA THR A 384 -16.13 -12.18 -8.10
C THR A 384 -17.62 -12.01 -8.42
N ARG A 385 -18.22 -10.89 -8.00
CA ARG A 385 -19.64 -10.62 -8.23
C ARG A 385 -19.95 -10.25 -9.67
N SER A 386 -18.98 -9.70 -10.41
CA SER A 386 -19.16 -9.40 -11.82
C SER A 386 -19.41 -10.63 -12.67
N THR A 387 -18.72 -11.74 -12.36
CA THR A 387 -18.87 -13.02 -13.05
C THR A 387 -20.24 -13.66 -12.82
N ARG A 388 -20.76 -13.63 -11.58
CA ARG A 388 -22.06 -14.26 -11.25
C ARG A 388 -23.28 -13.60 -11.90
N LYS A 389 -23.16 -12.34 -12.32
CA LYS A 389 -24.26 -11.65 -12.99
C LYS A 389 -24.48 -12.20 -14.39
N ALA A 390 -23.44 -12.68 -15.07
CA ALA A 390 -23.56 -13.29 -16.39
C ALA A 390 -24.00 -14.76 -16.36
N GLU A 391 -23.67 -15.52 -15.31
CA GLU A 391 -24.17 -16.90 -15.15
C GLU A 391 -25.69 -16.99 -14.92
N ARG A 392 -26.38 -15.85 -14.73
CA ARG A 392 -27.84 -15.75 -14.54
C ARG A 392 -28.60 -15.28 -15.79
N PHE A 393 -27.91 -15.07 -16.90
CA PHE A 393 -28.49 -14.79 -18.22
C PHE A 393 -27.98 -15.84 -19.21
#